data_AF-A0A819PA88-F1
#
_entry.id   AF-A0A819PA88-F1
#
_cell.length_a   1.000
_cell.length_b   1.000
_cell.length_c   1.000
_cell.angle_alpha   90.00
_cell.angle_beta   90.00
_cell.angle_gamma   90.00
#
_symmetry.space_group_name_H-M   'P 1'
#
loop_
_entity.id
_entity.type
_entity.pdbx_description
1 polymer ?
#
loop_
_entity_poly.entity_id
_entity_poly.type
_entity_poly.pdbx_seq_one_letter_code
_entity_poly.pdbx_strand_id
1 'polypeptide(L)'
;MQNNPDYTRFLSEAAARRQPSAIREATQLFARSPPSTISFAAGNPNVALFPFKEATITLKDDTTIQLDSSDMSKALQYLPTPGQADLLEWLRKLQVRYHSPIDFKRYELCV
;
A
#
# COMPACT_ATOMS: atom_id res chain seq x y z
N MET A 1 2.54 -28.43 4.42
CA MET A 1 1.89 -27.30 5.12
C MET A 1 2.76 -26.94 6.31
N GLN A 2 3.49 -25.83 6.25
CA GLN A 2 4.46 -25.47 7.29
C GLN A 2 3.83 -24.43 8.22
N ASN A 3 3.60 -24.80 9.49
CA ASN A 3 3.03 -23.92 10.51
C ASN A 3 3.92 -22.69 10.74
N ASN A 4 3.31 -21.50 10.65
CA ASN A 4 3.91 -20.27 11.12
C ASN A 4 3.81 -20.24 12.66
N PRO A 5 4.83 -19.80 13.43
CA PRO A 5 4.70 -19.66 14.88
C PRO A 5 3.52 -18.73 15.22
N ASP A 6 2.67 -19.19 16.15
CA ASP A 6 1.54 -18.42 16.64
C ASP A 6 2.00 -17.48 17.77
N TYR A 7 1.91 -16.17 17.51
CA TYR A 7 2.26 -15.11 18.45
C TYR A 7 1.05 -14.49 19.15
N THR A 8 -0.16 -15.02 18.96
CA THR A 8 -1.41 -14.43 19.48
C THR A 8 -1.38 -14.21 21.00
N ARG A 9 -0.72 -15.11 21.75
CA ARG A 9 -0.56 -14.99 23.21
C ARG A 9 0.19 -13.75 23.68
N PHE A 10 0.95 -13.11 22.79
CA PHE A 10 1.76 -11.93 23.11
C PHE A 10 1.06 -10.61 22.75
N LEU A 11 -0.13 -10.66 22.14
CA LEU A 11 -0.91 -9.46 21.84
C LEU A 11 -1.48 -8.87 23.12
N SER A 12 -1.45 -7.54 23.23
CA SER A 12 -2.23 -6.85 24.27
C SER A 12 -3.72 -7.04 24.03
N GLU A 13 -4.51 -6.93 25.10
CA GLU A 13 -5.97 -7.01 24.97
C GLU A 13 -6.55 -6.02 23.94
N ALA A 14 -6.01 -4.80 23.91
CA ALA A 14 -6.44 -3.77 22.96
C ALA A 14 -6.12 -4.16 21.51
N ALA A 15 -4.95 -4.76 21.25
CA ALA A 15 -4.59 -5.25 19.92
C ALA A 15 -5.46 -6.44 19.50
N ALA A 16 -5.71 -7.39 20.41
CA ALA A 16 -6.51 -8.58 20.15
C ALA A 16 -7.99 -8.26 19.83
N ARG A 17 -8.51 -7.12 20.27
CA ARG A 17 -9.88 -6.67 19.98
C ARG A 17 -10.03 -5.90 18.66
N ARG A 18 -8.94 -5.56 17.96
CA ARG A 18 -9.02 -4.82 16.69
C ARG A 18 -9.72 -5.69 15.64
N GLN A 19 -10.56 -5.07 14.83
CA GLN A 19 -11.27 -5.71 13.72
C GLN A 19 -10.94 -5.01 12.40
N PRO A 20 -10.98 -5.71 11.26
CA PRO A 20 -10.86 -5.09 9.94
C PRO A 20 -11.92 -4.01 9.73
N SER A 21 -11.56 -2.96 8.99
CA SER A 21 -12.51 -1.92 8.62
C SER A 21 -13.41 -2.43 7.48
N ALA A 22 -14.73 -2.47 7.70
CA ALA A 22 -15.70 -2.89 6.68
C ALA A 22 -15.60 -2.06 5.39
N ILE A 23 -15.33 -0.76 5.49
CA ILE A 23 -15.13 0.12 4.32
C ILE A 23 -13.87 -0.29 3.55
N ARG A 24 -12.78 -0.65 4.24
CA ARG A 24 -11.54 -1.10 3.59
C ARG A 24 -11.72 -2.44 2.89
N GLU A 25 -12.47 -3.36 3.48
CA GLU A 25 -12.85 -4.62 2.83
C GLU A 25 -13.67 -4.36 1.55
N ALA A 26 -14.64 -3.44 1.61
CA ALA A 26 -15.42 -3.04 0.44
C ALA A 26 -14.54 -2.41 -0.66
N THR A 27 -13.54 -1.59 -0.30
CA THR A 27 -12.57 -1.05 -1.27
C THR A 27 -11.75 -2.15 -1.94
N GLN A 28 -11.32 -3.18 -1.18
CA GLN A 28 -10.59 -4.31 -1.76
C GLN A 28 -11.45 -5.14 -2.71
N LEU A 29 -12.72 -5.35 -2.36
CA LEU A 29 -13.67 -6.02 -3.23
C LEU A 29 -13.83 -5.24 -4.54
N PHE A 30 -14.07 -3.93 -4.45
CA PHE A 30 -14.18 -3.07 -5.63
C PHE A 30 -12.94 -3.12 -6.52
N ALA A 31 -11.74 -3.11 -5.94
CA ALA A 31 -10.49 -3.19 -6.70
C ALA A 31 -10.33 -4.50 -7.48
N ARG A 32 -11.05 -5.57 -7.10
CA ARG A 32 -11.07 -6.87 -7.79
C ARG A 32 -12.30 -7.06 -8.68
N SER A 33 -13.25 -6.12 -8.65
CA SER A 33 -14.46 -6.17 -9.45
C SER A 33 -14.18 -5.81 -10.92
N PRO A 34 -15.08 -6.19 -11.86
CA PRO A 34 -14.94 -5.82 -13.26
C PRO A 34 -14.83 -4.29 -13.45
N PRO A 35 -14.08 -3.79 -14.45
CA PRO A 35 -13.92 -2.35 -14.69
C PRO A 35 -15.23 -1.57 -14.95
N SER A 36 -16.31 -2.27 -15.36
CA SER A 36 -17.65 -1.69 -15.53
C SER A 36 -18.39 -1.43 -14.21
N THR A 37 -17.84 -1.88 -13.08
CA THR A 37 -18.46 -1.71 -11.76
C THR A 37 -18.37 -0.25 -11.32
N ILE A 38 -19.50 0.31 -10.87
CA ILE A 38 -19.55 1.64 -10.26
C ILE A 38 -19.70 1.47 -8.75
N SER A 39 -18.77 2.04 -7.97
CA SER A 39 -18.82 1.96 -6.51
C SER A 39 -19.45 3.21 -5.90
N PHE A 40 -20.47 3.01 -5.06
CA PHE A 40 -21.03 4.02 -4.16
C PHE A 40 -20.68 3.75 -2.69
N ALA A 41 -19.83 2.76 -2.42
CA ALA A 41 -19.59 2.24 -1.08
C ALA A 41 -18.53 3.03 -0.30
N ALA A 42 -17.43 3.41 -0.98
CA ALA A 42 -16.28 4.08 -0.35
C ALA A 42 -16.23 5.56 -0.75
N GLY A 43 -15.80 6.42 0.18
CA GLY A 43 -15.62 7.85 -0.04
C GLY A 43 -14.29 8.20 -0.70
N ASN A 44 -14.01 7.64 -1.88
CA ASN A 44 -12.80 7.97 -2.64
C ASN A 44 -13.03 9.23 -3.50
N PRO A 45 -12.29 10.33 -3.27
CA PRO A 45 -12.46 11.55 -4.05
C PRO A 45 -12.11 11.35 -5.53
N ASN A 46 -12.71 12.17 -6.40
CA ASN A 46 -12.37 12.21 -7.81
C ASN A 46 -10.97 12.80 -8.02
N VAL A 47 -10.06 11.99 -8.58
CA VAL A 47 -8.65 12.38 -8.81
C VAL A 47 -8.50 13.60 -9.73
N ALA A 48 -9.48 13.88 -10.59
CA ALA A 48 -9.47 15.05 -11.47
C ALA A 48 -9.59 16.38 -10.71
N LEU A 49 -9.99 16.35 -9.44
CA LEU A 49 -10.10 17.53 -8.57
C LEU A 49 -8.86 17.75 -7.70
N PHE A 50 -7.85 16.86 -7.78
CA PHE A 50 -6.62 17.05 -7.05
C PHE A 50 -5.85 18.26 -7.63
N PRO A 51 -5.44 19.24 -6.79
CA PRO A 51 -4.88 20.50 -7.27
C PRO A 51 -3.40 20.42 -7.68
N PHE A 52 -2.91 19.24 -8.06
CA PHE A 52 -1.52 19.00 -8.46
C PHE A 52 -1.49 18.21 -9.76
N LYS A 53 -0.86 18.79 -10.79
CA LYS A 53 -0.78 18.19 -12.12
C LYS A 53 0.48 17.33 -12.28
N GLU A 54 1.62 17.82 -11.81
CA GLU A 54 2.93 17.20 -11.98
C GLU A 54 3.90 17.78 -10.95
N ALA A 55 5.04 17.12 -10.73
CA ALA A 55 6.14 17.68 -9.95
C ALA A 55 7.48 17.18 -10.48
N THR A 56 8.49 18.04 -10.32
CA THR A 56 9.88 17.69 -10.58
C THR A 56 10.65 17.83 -9.28
N ILE A 57 11.40 16.79 -8.91
CA ILE A 57 12.28 16.78 -7.74
C ILE A 57 13.71 16.68 -8.24
N THR A 58 14.52 17.70 -7.98
CA THR A 58 15.96 17.70 -8.31
C THR A 58 16.77 17.34 -7.08
N LEU A 59 17.61 16.31 -7.21
CA LEU A 59 18.53 15.85 -6.17
C LEU A 59 19.85 16.62 -6.22
N LYS A 60 20.68 16.48 -5.18
CA LYS A 60 21.97 17.19 -5.06
C LYS A 60 23.02 16.78 -6.10
N ASP A 61 22.83 15.63 -6.73
CA ASP A 61 23.66 15.12 -7.82
C ASP A 61 23.11 15.50 -9.21
N ASP A 62 22.21 16.49 -9.25
CA ASP A 62 21.49 16.97 -10.42
C ASP A 62 20.54 15.95 -11.08
N THR A 63 20.34 14.78 -10.47
CA THR A 63 19.32 13.82 -10.92
C THR A 63 17.93 14.42 -10.74
N THR A 64 17.10 14.36 -11.78
CA THR A 64 15.71 14.81 -11.73
C THR A 64 14.74 13.63 -11.71
N ILE A 65 13.84 13.61 -10.73
CA ILE A 65 12.69 12.71 -10.66
C ILE A 65 11.47 13.47 -11.18
N GLN A 66 10.80 12.93 -12.18
CA GLN A 66 9.57 13.48 -12.74
C GLN A 66 8.38 12.67 -12.27
N LEU A 67 7.35 13.36 -11.76
CA LEU A 67 6.07 12.79 -11.38
C LEU A 67 5.01 13.37 -12.29
N ASP A 68 4.43 12.53 -13.14
CA ASP A 68 3.40 12.95 -14.08
C ASP A 68 2.01 13.00 -13.45
N SER A 69 0.99 13.34 -14.25
CA SER A 69 -0.40 13.41 -13.76
C SER A 69 -0.96 12.08 -13.31
N SER A 70 -0.49 10.96 -13.87
CA SER A 70 -0.87 9.61 -13.47
C SER A 70 -0.22 9.25 -12.13
N ASP A 71 1.03 9.64 -11.92
CA ASP A 71 1.73 9.50 -10.65
C ASP A 71 1.05 10.35 -9.57
N MET A 72 0.72 11.60 -9.87
CA MET A 72 -0.03 12.48 -8.96
C MET A 72 -1.39 11.89 -8.59
N SER A 73 -2.13 11.39 -9.56
CA SER A 73 -3.45 10.77 -9.32
C SER A 73 -3.36 9.57 -8.38
N LYS A 74 -2.31 8.74 -8.53
CA LYS A 74 -2.08 7.58 -7.67
C LYS A 74 -1.59 7.97 -6.28
N ALA A 75 -0.58 8.85 -6.21
CA ALA A 75 0.08 9.23 -4.96
C ALA A 75 -0.83 10.02 -4.02
N LEU A 76 -1.77 10.81 -4.56
CA LEU A 76 -2.68 11.64 -3.78
C LEU A 76 -3.98 10.93 -3.41
N GLN A 77 -4.24 9.75 -3.95
CA GLN A 77 -5.42 8.94 -3.61
C GLN A 77 -5.17 8.08 -2.37
N TYR A 78 -6.25 7.69 -1.68
CA TYR A 78 -6.16 6.70 -0.61
C TYR A 78 -5.57 5.38 -1.11
N LEU A 79 -4.60 4.87 -0.36
CA LEU A 79 -3.90 3.62 -0.65
C LEU A 79 -4.36 2.47 0.27
N PRO A 80 -4.05 1.21 -0.10
CA PRO A 80 -4.15 0.08 0.81
C PRO A 80 -3.35 0.32 2.09
N THR A 81 -3.83 -0.18 3.22
CA THR A 81 -3.17 -0.03 4.53
C THR A 81 -1.70 -0.48 4.54
N PRO A 82 -1.30 -1.57 3.86
CA PRO A 82 0.11 -1.95 3.83
C PRO A 82 1.02 -0.92 3.14
N GLY A 83 0.49 -0.07 2.25
CA GLY A 83 1.23 0.90 1.46
C GLY A 83 1.05 0.74 -0.05
N GLN A 84 1.72 1.60 -0.83
CA GLN A 84 1.74 1.52 -2.29
C GLN A 84 2.53 0.30 -2.77
N ALA A 85 2.00 -0.42 -3.77
CA ALA A 85 2.60 -1.66 -4.27
C ALA A 85 4.05 -1.48 -4.73
N ASP A 86 4.35 -0.42 -5.49
CA ASP A 86 5.70 -0.17 -6.02
C ASP A 86 6.74 0.05 -4.90
N LEU A 87 6.35 0.78 -3.84
CA LEU A 87 7.19 1.01 -2.68
C LEU A 87 7.42 -0.29 -1.90
N LEU A 88 6.37 -1.10 -1.71
CA LEU A 88 6.46 -2.38 -1.04
C LEU A 88 7.37 -3.36 -1.80
N GLU A 89 7.30 -3.38 -3.13
CA GLU A 89 8.19 -4.18 -3.95
C GLU A 89 9.65 -3.71 -3.83
N TRP A 90 9.88 -2.40 -3.89
CA TRP A 90 11.22 -1.83 -3.71
C TRP A 90 11.79 -2.15 -2.32
N LEU A 91 11.02 -1.94 -1.26
CA LEU A 91 11.42 -2.28 0.12
C LEU A 91 11.67 -3.77 0.29
N ARG A 92 10.89 -4.64 -0.37
CA ARG A 92 11.12 -6.08 -0.35
C ARG A 92 12.48 -6.42 -0.96
N LYS A 93 12.81 -5.86 -2.13
CA LYS A 93 14.13 -6.02 -2.76
C LYS A 93 15.27 -5.50 -1.88
N LEU A 94 15.05 -4.37 -1.20
CA LEU A 94 16.01 -3.82 -0.24
C LEU A 94 16.27 -4.79 0.92
N GLN A 95 15.20 -5.33 1.52
CA GLN A 95 15.29 -6.30 2.61
C GLN A 95 16.05 -7.56 2.19
N VAL A 96 15.76 -8.09 0.99
CA VAL A 96 16.49 -9.23 0.42
C VAL A 96 17.98 -8.95 0.32
N ARG A 97 18.34 -7.79 -0.23
CA ARG A 97 19.73 -7.42 -0.52
C ARG A 97 20.61 -7.34 0.72
N TYR A 98 20.08 -6.81 1.82
CA TYR A 98 20.89 -6.52 3.02
C TYR A 98 20.69 -7.51 4.17
N HIS A 99 19.56 -8.22 4.22
CA HIS A 99 19.22 -9.08 5.36
C HIS A 99 19.07 -10.56 4.99
N SER A 100 18.97 -10.89 3.69
CA SER A 100 18.86 -12.28 3.19
C SER A 100 17.93 -13.17 4.05
N PRO A 101 16.66 -12.77 4.23
CA PRO A 101 15.73 -13.50 5.07
C PRO A 101 15.57 -14.94 4.58
N ILE A 102 15.53 -15.88 5.54
CA ILE A 102 15.54 -17.33 5.28
C ILE A 102 14.32 -17.78 4.46
N ASP A 103 13.19 -17.07 4.56
CA ASP A 103 11.99 -17.36 3.79
C ASP A 103 11.29 -16.07 3.33
N PHE A 104 11.39 -15.78 2.04
CA PHE A 104 10.78 -14.61 1.39
C PHE A 104 9.26 -14.60 1.41
N LYS A 105 8.62 -15.74 1.69
CA LYS A 105 7.16 -15.87 1.80
C LYS A 105 6.67 -15.72 3.25
N ARG A 106 7.57 -15.59 4.23
CA ARG A 106 7.22 -15.55 5.66
C ARG A 106 7.23 -14.16 6.29
N TYR A 107 7.59 -13.12 5.55
CA TYR A 107 7.51 -11.75 6.06
C TYR A 107 6.71 -10.86 5.12
N GLU A 108 5.89 -10.01 5.74
CA GLU A 108 5.13 -8.97 5.08
C GLU A 108 5.72 -7.61 5.41
N LEU A 109 5.45 -6.63 4.53
CA LEU A 109 5.84 -5.25 4.72
C LEU A 109 4.59 -4.40 4.89
N CYS A 110 4.66 -3.44 5.81
CA CYS A 110 3.63 -2.45 6.06
C CYS A 110 4.35 -1.11 6.29
N VAL A 111 3.98 -0.08 5.53
CA VAL A 111 4.54 1.28 5.61
C VAL A 111 3.47 2.28 5.99
#